data_AF-A0A5S9MAX0-F1
#
_entry.id   AF-A0A5S9MAX0-F1
#
_cell.length_a   1.000
_cell.length_b   1.000
_cell.length_c   1.000
_cell.angle_alpha   90.00
_cell.angle_beta   90.00
_cell.angle_gamma   90.00
#
_symmetry.space_group_name_H-M   'P 1'
#
loop_
_entity.id
_entity.type
_entity.pdbx_description
1 polymer ?
#
loop_
_entity_poly.entity_id
_entity_poly.type
_entity_poly.pdbx_seq_one_letter_code
_entity_poly.pdbx_strand_id
1 'polypeptide(L)'
;MKITNPVLKGFNPDPSICRVGEDYYMAVSTFEWFPGVQIYHSKDLVHWRLAARPLQKTSQLDMKGNPDSGGVWAPCLSYADGQFWLIYSDIKVVDGPFKDGHNYLVTASEVDGD
;
A
#
# COMPACT_ATOMS: atom_id res chain seq x y z
N MET A 1 -11.75 3.61 24.35
CA MET A 1 -10.40 3.00 24.48
C MET A 1 -9.39 3.98 23.90
N LYS A 2 -8.15 4.02 24.40
CA LYS A 2 -7.08 4.85 23.79
C LYS A 2 -6.31 4.03 22.75
N ILE A 3 -5.68 4.71 21.79
CA ILE A 3 -4.76 4.09 20.84
C ILE A 3 -3.57 3.49 21.60
N THR A 4 -3.19 2.27 21.24
CA THR A 4 -1.97 1.59 21.74
C THR A 4 -1.08 1.25 20.56
N ASN A 5 0.11 1.85 20.51
CA ASN A 5 1.07 1.61 19.44
C ASN A 5 1.89 0.32 19.65
N PRO A 6 2.36 -0.32 18.56
CA PRO A 6 2.02 -0.03 17.16
C PRO A 6 0.61 -0.51 16.81
N VAL A 7 -0.18 0.33 16.11
CA VAL A 7 -1.52 -0.05 15.65
C VAL A 7 -1.48 -1.13 14.56
N LEU A 8 -0.44 -1.11 13.72
CA LEU A 8 -0.08 -2.19 12.80
C LEU A 8 1.27 -2.76 13.26
N LYS A 9 1.29 -4.00 13.78
CA LYS A 9 2.51 -4.66 14.27
C LYS A 9 3.17 -5.47 13.15
N GLY A 10 4.45 -5.80 13.31
CA GLY A 10 5.20 -6.59 12.33
C GLY A 10 5.60 -5.76 11.11
N PHE A 11 5.71 -6.41 9.95
CA PHE A 11 6.11 -5.79 8.68
C PHE A 11 4.96 -4.97 8.09
N ASN A 12 4.85 -3.71 8.54
CA ASN A 12 3.88 -2.71 8.06
C ASN A 12 4.52 -1.31 7.97
N PRO A 13 5.51 -1.10 7.07
CA PRO A 13 6.21 0.17 6.92
C PRO A 13 5.47 1.19 6.04
N ASP A 14 5.96 2.43 6.02
CA ASP A 14 5.51 3.52 5.15
C ASP A 14 3.98 3.77 5.15
N PRO A 15 3.37 4.04 6.31
CA PRO A 15 1.92 4.20 6.41
C PRO A 15 1.43 5.46 5.68
N SER A 16 0.57 5.27 4.69
CA SER A 16 -0.19 6.33 4.01
C SER A 16 -1.66 6.24 4.42
N ILE A 17 -2.09 7.15 5.29
CA ILE A 17 -3.45 7.19 5.83
C ILE A 17 -4.35 8.16 5.06
N CYS A 18 -5.58 7.73 4.73
CA CYS A 18 -6.62 8.60 4.20
C CYS A 18 -7.98 8.32 4.88
N ARG A 19 -8.94 9.24 4.71
CA ARG A 19 -10.30 9.14 5.26
C ARG A 19 -11.35 9.23 4.16
N VAL A 20 -12.38 8.38 4.24
CA VAL A 20 -13.57 8.39 3.37
C VAL A 20 -14.80 8.40 4.28
N GLY A 21 -15.48 9.54 4.39
CA GLY A 21 -16.57 9.67 5.36
C GLY A 21 -16.10 9.37 6.79
N GLU A 22 -16.65 8.35 7.43
CA GLU A 22 -16.29 7.91 8.78
C GLU A 22 -15.23 6.78 8.80
N ASP A 23 -14.80 6.33 7.62
CA ASP A 23 -13.88 5.22 7.44
C ASP A 23 -12.44 5.74 7.23
N TYR A 24 -11.47 5.10 7.87
CA TYR A 24 -10.05 5.37 7.75
C TYR A 24 -9.34 4.19 7.12
N TYR A 25 -8.44 4.49 6.19
CA TYR A 25 -7.65 3.49 5.47
C TYR A 25 -6.17 3.82 5.59
N MET A 26 -5.33 2.80 5.71
CA MET A 26 -3.88 2.95 5.78
C MET A 26 -3.21 1.95 4.84
N ALA A 27 -2.58 2.46 3.78
CA ALA A 27 -1.74 1.66 2.90
C ALA A 27 -0.31 1.57 3.46
N VAL A 28 0.33 0.40 3.33
CA VAL A 28 1.71 0.16 3.73
C VAL A 28 2.47 -0.57 2.62
N SER A 29 3.79 -0.36 2.56
CA SER A 29 4.67 -0.98 1.57
C SER A 29 4.82 -2.50 1.80
N THR A 30 5.05 -3.25 0.72
CA THR A 30 5.14 -4.72 0.76
C THR A 30 6.41 -5.26 0.12
N PHE A 31 7.19 -4.40 -0.54
CA PHE A 31 8.42 -4.75 -1.22
C PHE A 31 8.19 -5.92 -2.20
N GLU A 32 8.96 -7.01 -2.10
CA GLU A 32 8.88 -8.20 -2.94
C GLU A 32 7.67 -9.12 -2.65
N TRP A 33 6.90 -8.86 -1.59
CA TRP A 33 5.76 -9.70 -1.22
C TRP A 33 4.54 -9.41 -2.11
N PHE A 34 3.95 -10.49 -2.63
CA PHE A 34 2.80 -10.44 -3.52
C PHE A 34 1.56 -11.12 -2.89
N PRO A 35 0.33 -10.62 -3.09
CA PRO A 35 -0.06 -9.36 -3.76
C PRO A 35 0.47 -8.10 -3.08
N GLY A 36 0.75 -7.07 -3.88
CA GLY A 36 1.41 -5.85 -3.42
C GLY A 36 0.47 -4.81 -2.78
N VAL A 37 1.05 -4.01 -1.87
CA VAL A 37 0.38 -3.06 -0.95
C VAL A 37 -0.58 -3.78 0.01
N GLN A 38 -0.48 -3.51 1.31
CA GLN A 38 -1.55 -3.88 2.26
C GLN A 38 -2.34 -2.64 2.62
N ILE A 39 -3.67 -2.72 2.58
CA ILE A 39 -4.56 -1.66 3.05
C ILE A 39 -5.31 -2.15 4.28
N TYR A 40 -5.16 -1.43 5.38
CA TYR A 40 -5.89 -1.63 6.62
C TYR A 40 -7.06 -0.66 6.73
N HIS A 41 -8.13 -1.08 7.40
CA HIS A 41 -9.35 -0.29 7.62
C HIS A 41 -9.64 -0.12 9.12
N SER A 42 -10.10 1.06 9.51
CA SER A 42 -10.56 1.38 10.86
C SER A 42 -11.71 2.40 10.82
N LYS A 43 -12.55 2.41 11.86
CA LYS A 43 -13.55 3.47 12.11
C LYS A 43 -13.23 4.33 13.34
N ASP A 44 -12.26 3.92 14.14
CA ASP A 44 -11.95 4.55 15.44
C ASP A 44 -10.45 4.85 15.65
N LEU A 45 -9.61 4.54 14.66
CA LEU A 45 -8.14 4.62 14.70
C LEU A 45 -7.47 3.73 15.75
N VAL A 46 -8.25 2.98 16.55
CA VAL A 46 -7.78 2.08 17.61
C VAL A 46 -7.69 0.66 17.08
N HIS A 47 -8.75 0.19 16.41
CA HIS A 47 -8.85 -1.17 15.90
C HIS A 47 -8.71 -1.15 14.38
N TRP A 48 -7.76 -1.94 13.87
CA TRP A 48 -7.45 -2.03 12.45
C TRP A 48 -7.59 -3.47 11.97
N ARG A 49 -8.23 -3.66 10.81
CA ARG A 49 -8.31 -4.95 10.10
C ARG A 49 -7.61 -4.84 8.75
N LEU A 50 -6.93 -5.90 8.31
CA LEU A 50 -6.47 -5.98 6.92
C LEU A 50 -7.70 -6.06 6.02
N ALA A 51 -7.86 -5.11 5.11
CA ALA A 51 -9.03 -4.98 4.25
C ALA A 51 -8.75 -5.45 2.82
N ALA A 52 -7.61 -5.06 2.25
CA ALA A 52 -7.32 -5.34 0.84
C ALA A 52 -5.82 -5.45 0.54
N ARG A 53 -5.52 -6.05 -0.61
CA ARG A 53 -4.20 -6.01 -1.28
C ARG A 53 -4.41 -5.74 -2.77
N PRO A 54 -4.34 -4.48 -3.24
CA PRO A 54 -4.82 -4.09 -4.57
C PRO A 54 -4.04 -4.64 -5.77
N LEU A 55 -2.74 -4.89 -5.63
CA LEU A 55 -1.88 -5.26 -6.77
C LEU A 55 -1.85 -6.79 -6.93
N GLN A 56 -2.92 -7.35 -7.49
CA GLN A 56 -3.16 -8.80 -7.58
C GLN A 56 -2.82 -9.42 -8.95
N LYS A 57 -2.60 -8.59 -9.97
CA LYS A 57 -2.36 -9.04 -11.36
C LYS A 57 -0.95 -8.68 -11.78
N THR A 58 -0.28 -9.53 -12.57
CA THR A 58 1.05 -9.22 -13.12
C THR A 58 1.03 -8.03 -14.07
N SER A 59 -0.13 -7.72 -14.68
CA SER A 59 -0.32 -6.49 -15.46
C SER A 59 -0.27 -5.21 -14.62
N GLN A 60 -0.42 -5.32 -13.29
CA GLN A 60 -0.22 -4.23 -12.34
C GLN A 60 1.18 -4.31 -11.74
N LEU A 61 1.64 -5.51 -11.35
CA LEU A 61 2.87 -5.67 -10.60
C LEU A 61 3.59 -6.98 -10.99
N ASP A 62 4.61 -6.87 -11.84
CA ASP A 62 5.51 -7.98 -12.16
C ASP A 62 6.88 -7.78 -11.48
N MET A 63 7.08 -8.55 -10.41
CA MET A 63 8.30 -8.50 -9.58
C MET A 63 9.18 -9.74 -9.74
N LYS A 64 8.92 -10.60 -10.74
CA LYS A 64 9.78 -11.77 -10.95
C LYS A 64 11.20 -11.28 -11.29
N GLY A 65 12.16 -11.63 -10.43
CA GLY A 65 13.56 -11.21 -10.58
C GLY A 65 13.91 -9.87 -9.94
N ASN A 66 12.98 -9.24 -9.21
CA ASN A 66 13.31 -8.11 -8.35
C ASN A 66 14.30 -8.53 -7.26
N PRO A 67 15.17 -7.59 -6.80
CA PRO A 67 16.03 -7.84 -5.65
C PRO A 67 15.19 -7.92 -4.35
N ASP A 68 15.76 -8.54 -3.32
CA ASP A 68 15.22 -8.47 -1.95
C ASP A 68 15.08 -7.00 -1.54
N SER A 69 13.96 -6.66 -0.87
CA SER A 69 13.59 -5.27 -0.55
C SER A 69 13.46 -4.33 -1.78
N GLY A 70 13.36 -4.87 -3.00
CA GLY A 70 12.89 -4.15 -4.19
C GLY A 70 11.36 -4.09 -4.25
N GLY A 71 10.80 -3.92 -5.45
CA GLY A 71 9.35 -3.97 -5.64
C GLY A 71 8.61 -2.81 -5.00
N VAL A 72 7.56 -3.11 -4.25
CA VAL A 72 6.59 -2.11 -3.74
C VAL A 72 7.14 -1.35 -2.56
N TRP A 73 7.79 -0.22 -2.83
CA TRP A 73 8.16 0.79 -1.84
C TRP A 73 6.95 1.63 -1.40
N ALA A 74 7.20 2.64 -0.55
CA ALA A 74 6.20 3.52 0.07
C ALA A 74 5.01 3.86 -0.85
N PRO A 75 3.80 3.36 -0.58
CA PRO A 75 2.61 3.72 -1.34
C PRO A 75 2.05 5.08 -0.89
N CYS A 76 1.22 5.68 -1.73
CA CYS A 76 0.35 6.80 -1.35
C CYS A 76 -1.09 6.46 -1.69
N LEU A 77 -1.94 6.31 -0.66
CA LEU A 77 -3.37 6.11 -0.79
C LEU A 77 -4.10 7.41 -0.50
N SER A 78 -4.96 7.84 -1.43
CA SER A 78 -5.81 9.01 -1.26
C SER A 78 -7.22 8.73 -1.77
N TYR A 79 -8.16 9.59 -1.39
CA TYR A 79 -9.55 9.51 -1.83
C TYR A 79 -10.02 10.88 -2.26
N ALA A 80 -10.52 10.97 -3.49
CA ALA A 80 -11.05 12.18 -4.09
C ALA A 80 -11.96 11.77 -5.25
N ASP A 81 -12.92 12.63 -5.61
CA ASP A 81 -13.79 12.43 -6.78
C ASP A 81 -14.54 11.08 -6.81
N GLY A 82 -14.93 10.60 -5.62
CA GLY A 82 -15.69 9.36 -5.48
C GLY A 82 -14.89 8.07 -5.63
N GLN A 83 -13.55 8.14 -5.65
CA GLN A 83 -12.69 6.96 -5.81
C GLN A 83 -11.39 7.05 -5.00
N PHE A 84 -10.81 5.89 -4.75
CA PHE A 84 -9.46 5.74 -4.23
C PHE A 84 -8.44 5.92 -5.36
N TRP A 85 -7.32 6.54 -5.01
CA TRP A 85 -6.16 6.73 -5.87
C TRP A 85 -4.96 6.15 -5.13
N LEU A 86 -4.31 5.14 -5.73
CA LEU A 86 -3.13 4.50 -5.19
C LEU A 86 -1.94 4.76 -6.10
N ILE A 87 -0.98 5.53 -5.59
CA ILE A 87 0.36 5.63 -6.16
C ILE A 87 1.22 4.54 -5.52
N TYR A 88 1.97 3.81 -6.33
CA TYR A 88 2.96 2.84 -5.86
C TYR A 88 4.20 2.87 -6.76
N SER A 89 5.28 2.31 -6.26
CA SER A 89 6.54 2.16 -6.98
C SER A 89 6.87 0.70 -7.21
N ASP A 90 7.63 0.41 -8.25
CA ASP A 90 8.30 -0.88 -8.44
C ASP A 90 9.79 -0.62 -8.62
N ILE A 91 10.55 -0.82 -7.54
CA ILE A 91 11.99 -0.55 -7.47
C ILE A 91 12.77 -1.78 -7.94
N LYS A 92 13.58 -1.60 -8.98
CA LYS A 92 14.35 -2.67 -9.64
C LYS A 92 15.81 -2.72 -9.21
N VAL A 93 16.37 -1.59 -8.74
CA VAL A 93 17.75 -1.51 -8.24
C VAL A 93 17.73 -0.92 -6.84
N VAL A 94 18.32 -1.63 -5.87
CA VAL A 94 18.32 -1.24 -4.45
C VAL A 94 19.71 -0.98 -3.87
N ASP A 95 20.78 -1.25 -4.62
CA ASP A 95 22.16 -1.02 -4.22
C ASP A 95 22.99 -0.46 -5.39
N GLY A 96 24.09 0.22 -5.08
CA GLY A 96 24.93 0.92 -6.04
C GLY A 96 24.54 2.40 -6.26
N PRO A 97 25.06 3.04 -7.32
CA PRO A 97 24.92 4.47 -7.53
C PRO A 97 23.53 4.92 -7.98
N PHE A 98 22.68 3.98 -8.44
CA PHE A 98 21.33 4.26 -8.92
C PHE A 98 20.27 3.58 -8.06
N LYS A 99 19.03 4.03 -8.20
CA LYS A 99 17.85 3.48 -7.54
C LYS A 99 16.71 3.37 -8.55
N ASP A 100 16.98 2.66 -9.66
CA ASP A 100 16.04 2.55 -10.77
C ASP A 100 14.71 1.95 -10.31
N GLY A 101 13.63 2.61 -10.70
CA GLY A 101 12.28 2.23 -10.37
C GLY A 101 11.26 3.05 -11.14
N HIS A 102 10.02 2.57 -11.15
CA HIS A 102 8.92 3.20 -11.85
C HIS A 102 7.77 3.48 -10.90
N ASN A 103 7.11 4.63 -11.07
CA ASN A 103 5.94 5.01 -10.30
C ASN A 103 4.68 4.83 -11.17
N TYR A 104 3.61 4.35 -10.55
CA TYR A 104 2.36 4.06 -11.23
C TYR A 104 1.18 4.62 -10.44
N LEU A 105 0.04 4.75 -11.12
CA LEU A 105 -1.25 5.10 -10.53
C LEU A 105 -2.27 4.02 -10.89
N VAL A 106 -3.03 3.56 -9.91
CA VAL A 106 -4.27 2.80 -10.09
C VAL A 106 -5.41 3.44 -9.29
N THR A 107 -6.65 3.24 -9.74
CA THR A 107 -7.84 3.81 -9.12
C THR A 107 -8.91 2.74 -8.94
N ALA A 108 -9.73 2.86 -7.89
CA ALA A 108 -10.88 1.99 -7.65
C ALA A 108 -11.98 2.76 -6.90
N SER A 109 -13.25 2.48 -7.17
CA SER A 109 -14.37 3.07 -6.42
C SER A 109 -14.44 2.57 -4.98
N GLU A 110 -14.05 1.30 -4.77
CA GLU A 110 -14.01 0.62 -3.48
C GLU A 110 -12.59 0.12 -3.19
N VAL A 111 -12.22 0.05 -1.90
CA VAL A 111 -10.85 -0.29 -1.49
C VAL A 111 -10.46 -1.75 -1.78
N ASP A 112 -11.46 -2.64 -1.84
CA ASP A 112 -11.35 -4.07 -2.10
C ASP A 112 -11.84 -4.46 -3.50
N GLY A 113 -11.93 -3.47 -4.41
CA GLY A 113 -12.25 -3.68 -5.82
C GLY A 113 -11.15 -4.39 -6.63
N ASP A 114 -11.54 -4.95 -7.77
CA ASP A 114 -10.69 -5.67 -8.74
C ASP A 114 -9.95 -4.78 -9.75
#